data_AF-A0A498EDL5-F1
#
_entry.id   AF-A0A498EDL5-F1
#
_cell.length_a   1.000
_cell.length_b   1.000
_cell.length_c   1.000
_cell.angle_alpha   90.00
_cell.angle_beta   90.00
_cell.angle_gamma   90.00
#
_symmetry.space_group_name_H-M   'P 1'
#
loop_
_entity.id
_entity.type
_entity.pdbx_description
1 polymer ?
#
loop_
_entity_poly.entity_id
_entity_poly.type
_entity_poly.pdbx_seq_one_letter_code
_entity_poly.pdbx_strand_id
1 'polypeptide(L)'
;MTNLTLPEEFMLIALDDDSGRGKTRPGTDYAVAGMALVELSLSGRVEVGDDEVVRVVDKTPMGNSFLDGQLSKIAADGGTAELKDVLKHTRKGVVEGTVNSLVSQGVLKQEKKRVLGLVPVNRYPKGQDGPELAVRKRLDEVVLQGQDPDERTASLIAVLHGARLWKLAFPDADRKQVKKRMEEISEGSWIKPAVAYTVKRTRIAIAAAAAGG
;
A
#
# COMPACT_ATOMS: atom_id res chain seq x y z
N MET A 1 14.95 8.49 11.68
CA MET A 1 14.23 7.30 11.20
C MET A 1 13.27 7.78 10.13
N THR A 2 13.41 7.36 8.88
CA THR A 2 12.51 7.77 7.81
C THR A 2 11.18 7.09 8.03
N ASN A 3 10.11 7.86 8.23
CA ASN A 3 8.78 7.31 8.43
C ASN A 3 8.19 7.00 7.06
N LEU A 4 8.16 5.72 6.69
CA LEU A 4 7.60 5.27 5.42
C LEU A 4 6.09 5.50 5.43
N THR A 5 5.55 5.91 4.29
CA THR A 5 4.11 5.96 4.04
C THR A 5 3.54 4.55 3.85
N LEU A 6 2.26 4.34 4.10
CA LEU A 6 1.59 3.05 3.89
C LEU A 6 1.74 2.46 2.47
N PRO A 7 1.67 3.22 1.37
CA PRO A 7 1.95 2.65 0.04
C PRO A 7 3.40 2.17 -0.09
N GLU A 8 4.36 2.82 0.57
CA GLU A 8 5.77 2.40 0.59
C GLU A 8 5.96 1.13 1.41
N GLU A 9 5.36 1.05 2.61
CA GLU A 9 5.39 -0.17 3.44
C GLU A 9 4.79 -1.37 2.70
N PHE A 10 3.64 -1.17 2.04
CA PHE A 10 3.02 -2.20 1.21
C PHE A 10 3.94 -2.64 0.07
N MET A 11 4.57 -1.68 -0.62
CA MET A 11 5.46 -1.99 -1.73
C MET A 11 6.70 -2.75 -1.29
N LEU A 12 7.28 -2.45 -0.13
CA LEU A 12 8.44 -3.22 0.39
C LEU A 12 8.09 -4.68 0.63
N ILE A 13 6.87 -4.98 1.11
CA ILE A 13 6.42 -6.36 1.30
C ILE A 13 6.01 -7.02 -0.03
N ALA A 14 5.46 -6.24 -0.97
CA ALA A 14 4.99 -6.74 -2.25
C ALA A 14 6.12 -6.95 -3.28
N LEU A 15 7.26 -6.28 -3.12
CA LEU A 15 8.45 -6.50 -3.92
C LEU A 15 9.07 -7.85 -3.54
N ASP A 16 9.27 -8.68 -4.54
CA ASP A 16 9.92 -9.98 -4.41
C ASP A 16 11.44 -9.79 -4.46
N ASP A 17 12.11 -10.12 -3.34
CA ASP A 17 13.55 -9.98 -3.13
C ASP A 17 14.38 -10.77 -4.15
N ASP A 18 13.88 -11.90 -4.65
CA ASP A 18 14.66 -12.80 -5.51
C ASP A 18 14.70 -12.37 -6.96
N SER A 19 13.58 -11.87 -7.50
CA SER A 19 13.51 -11.59 -8.93
C SER A 19 13.90 -10.16 -9.26
N GLY A 20 13.62 -9.19 -8.39
CA GLY A 20 13.61 -7.75 -8.70
C GLY A 20 12.90 -7.41 -10.03
N ARG A 21 12.11 -8.35 -10.57
CA ARG A 21 11.35 -8.18 -11.80
C ARG A 21 10.14 -7.38 -11.40
N GLY A 22 10.01 -6.17 -11.93
CA GLY A 22 8.82 -5.33 -11.78
C GLY A 22 7.56 -5.91 -12.41
N LYS A 23 7.31 -7.22 -12.33
CA LYS A 23 6.01 -7.82 -12.57
C LYS A 23 5.21 -7.72 -11.29
N THR A 24 4.61 -6.55 -11.08
CA THR A 24 3.56 -6.38 -10.09
C THR A 24 2.43 -7.35 -10.39
N ARG A 25 1.90 -8.02 -9.36
CA ARG A 25 0.75 -8.91 -9.52
C ARG A 25 -0.48 -8.10 -9.97
N PRO A 26 -1.45 -8.71 -10.68
CA PRO A 26 -2.73 -8.06 -10.93
C PRO A 26 -3.33 -7.51 -9.63
N GLY A 27 -3.77 -6.25 -9.65
CA GLY A 27 -4.34 -5.56 -8.48
C GLY A 27 -3.31 -4.91 -7.54
N THR A 28 -2.00 -5.07 -7.73
CA THR A 28 -0.99 -4.32 -6.96
C THR A 28 -1.15 -2.81 -7.13
N ASP A 29 -1.44 -2.33 -8.33
CA ASP A 29 -1.69 -0.91 -8.59
C ASP A 29 -2.88 -0.36 -7.80
N TYR A 30 -3.98 -1.13 -7.72
CA TYR A 30 -5.13 -0.81 -6.87
C TYR A 30 -4.79 -0.88 -5.37
N ALA A 31 -3.98 -1.84 -4.95
CA ALA A 31 -3.56 -1.94 -3.56
C ALA A 31 -2.73 -0.71 -3.14
N VAL A 32 -1.73 -0.31 -3.93
CA VAL A 32 -0.92 0.86 -3.62
C VAL A 32 -1.74 2.16 -3.72
N ALA A 33 -2.66 2.26 -4.69
CA ALA A 33 -3.59 3.39 -4.77
C ALA A 33 -4.50 3.50 -3.54
N GLY A 34 -5.02 2.36 -3.08
CA GLY A 34 -5.82 2.29 -1.86
C GLY A 34 -5.01 2.65 -0.62
N MET A 35 -3.78 2.14 -0.49
CA MET A 35 -2.89 2.51 0.62
C MET A 35 -2.55 4.00 0.62
N ALA A 36 -2.37 4.61 -0.56
CA ALA A 36 -2.18 6.06 -0.67
C ALA A 36 -3.41 6.84 -0.14
N LEU A 37 -4.62 6.36 -0.44
CA LEU A 37 -5.84 6.97 0.07
C LEU A 37 -6.05 6.75 1.58
N VAL A 38 -5.67 5.56 2.09
CA VAL A 38 -5.63 5.28 3.52
C VAL A 38 -4.63 6.20 4.22
N GLU A 39 -3.44 6.40 3.67
CA GLU A 39 -2.42 7.31 4.22
C GLU A 39 -2.94 8.75 4.30
N LEU A 40 -3.59 9.23 3.23
CA LEU A 40 -4.22 10.55 3.21
C LEU A 40 -5.32 10.67 4.27
N SER A 41 -6.10 9.62 4.49
CA SER A 41 -7.19 9.61 5.46
C SER A 41 -6.67 9.58 6.91
N LEU A 42 -5.67 8.72 7.21
CA LEU A 42 -5.02 8.69 8.52
C LEU A 42 -4.30 10.00 8.86
N SER A 43 -3.82 10.71 7.84
CA SER A 43 -3.17 12.02 7.99
C SER A 43 -4.17 13.18 8.03
N GLY A 44 -5.48 12.90 8.07
CA GLY A 44 -6.52 13.92 8.13
C GLY A 44 -6.56 14.84 6.92
N ARG A 45 -6.10 14.38 5.74
CA ARG A 45 -6.14 15.15 4.48
C ARG A 45 -7.44 14.93 3.72
N VAL A 46 -7.98 13.72 3.80
CA VAL A 46 -9.24 13.35 3.17
C VAL A 46 -10.13 12.52 4.09
N GLU A 47 -11.43 12.63 3.87
CA GLU A 47 -12.43 11.73 4.43
C GLU A 47 -13.10 10.96 3.30
N VAL A 48 -13.53 9.73 3.57
CA VAL A 48 -14.28 8.91 2.62
C VAL A 48 -15.61 8.55 3.25
N GLY A 49 -16.69 9.05 2.66
CA GLY A 49 -18.06 8.79 3.10
C GLY A 49 -18.55 7.40 2.68
N ASP A 50 -19.62 6.94 3.32
CA ASP A 50 -20.37 5.75 2.93
C ASP A 50 -21.07 5.92 1.57
N ASP A 51 -21.30 7.16 1.16
CA ASP A 51 -21.76 7.63 -0.15
C ASP A 51 -20.75 7.43 -1.30
N GLU A 52 -19.63 6.75 -1.06
CA GLU A 52 -18.54 6.55 -2.02
C GLU A 52 -17.85 7.84 -2.49
N VAL A 53 -17.92 8.93 -1.72
CA VAL A 53 -17.27 10.20 -2.07
C VAL A 53 -16.05 10.46 -1.18
N VAL A 54 -14.94 10.82 -1.81
CA VAL A 54 -13.73 11.32 -1.16
C VAL A 54 -13.83 12.84 -1.04
N ARG A 55 -13.58 13.37 0.15
CA ARG A 55 -13.65 14.80 0.47
C ARG A 55 -12.31 15.29 0.99
N VAL A 56 -11.79 16.37 0.44
CA VAL A 56 -10.58 17.01 0.96
C VAL A 56 -10.94 17.84 2.18
N VAL A 57 -10.38 17.49 3.32
CA VAL A 57 -10.55 18.21 4.60
C VAL A 57 -9.37 19.14 4.90
N ASP A 58 -8.16 18.77 4.47
CA ASP A 58 -6.95 19.58 4.63
C ASP A 58 -6.06 19.46 3.38
N LYS A 59 -5.68 20.60 2.80
CA LYS A 59 -4.84 20.70 1.60
C LYS A 59 -3.34 20.80 1.93
N THR A 60 -2.97 20.81 3.21
CA THR A 60 -1.58 20.95 3.65
C THR A 60 -0.73 19.80 3.09
N PRO A 61 0.35 20.11 2.35
CA PRO A 61 1.27 19.09 1.84
C PRO A 61 1.82 18.20 2.97
N MET A 62 1.99 16.93 2.66
CA MET A 62 2.58 15.91 3.54
C MET A 62 4.10 15.79 3.35
N GLY A 63 4.66 16.43 2.32
CA GLY A 63 6.08 16.33 1.99
C GLY A 63 6.43 15.08 1.18
N ASN A 64 5.43 14.29 0.77
CA ASN A 64 5.59 13.22 -0.21
C ASN A 64 4.99 13.70 -1.53
N SER A 65 5.86 13.97 -2.52
CA SER A 65 5.46 14.57 -3.81
C SER A 65 4.36 13.81 -4.55
N PHE A 66 4.33 12.47 -4.44
CA PHE A 66 3.29 11.68 -5.06
C PHE A 66 1.95 11.86 -4.33
N LEU A 67 1.91 11.72 -3.00
CA LEU A 67 0.70 11.92 -2.21
C LEU A 67 0.18 13.36 -2.33
N ASP A 68 1.08 14.34 -2.30
CA ASP A 68 0.75 15.76 -2.47
C ASP A 68 0.16 16.05 -3.85
N GLY A 69 0.68 15.39 -4.89
CA GLY A 69 0.13 15.45 -6.24
C GLY A 69 -1.26 14.83 -6.35
N GLN A 70 -1.54 13.72 -5.65
CA GLN A 70 -2.88 13.14 -5.62
C GLN A 70 -3.87 14.02 -4.83
N LEU A 71 -3.46 14.51 -3.66
CA LEU A 71 -4.26 15.43 -2.86
C LEU A 71 -4.63 16.68 -3.66
N SER A 72 -3.67 17.24 -4.40
CA SER A 72 -3.89 18.41 -5.26
C SER A 72 -4.89 18.14 -6.37
N LYS A 73 -4.88 16.95 -6.98
CA LYS A 73 -5.86 16.57 -8.02
C LYS A 73 -7.28 16.49 -7.46
N ILE A 74 -7.46 15.86 -6.30
CA ILE A 74 -8.78 15.78 -5.64
C ILE A 74 -9.23 17.19 -5.23
N ALA A 75 -8.29 18.04 -4.80
CA ALA A 75 -8.57 19.42 -4.38
C ALA A 75 -8.94 20.37 -5.53
N ALA A 76 -8.53 20.08 -6.77
CA ALA A 76 -8.76 20.93 -7.93
C ALA A 76 -10.24 20.91 -8.39
N ASP A 77 -10.93 19.78 -8.23
CA ASP A 77 -12.32 19.59 -8.65
C ASP A 77 -13.31 19.88 -7.50
N GLY A 78 -13.17 21.06 -6.88
CA GLY A 78 -14.03 21.48 -5.77
C GLY A 78 -13.81 20.72 -4.45
N GLY A 79 -12.76 19.89 -4.36
CA GLY A 79 -12.40 19.15 -3.15
C GLY A 79 -13.23 17.89 -2.91
N THR A 80 -13.95 17.40 -3.92
CA THR A 80 -14.79 16.19 -3.80
C THR A 80 -14.72 15.35 -5.06
N ALA A 81 -14.59 14.03 -4.92
CA ALA A 81 -14.53 13.12 -6.07
C ALA A 81 -15.07 11.73 -5.72
N GLU A 82 -15.63 11.02 -6.70
CA GLU A 82 -16.05 9.65 -6.51
C GLU A 82 -14.84 8.75 -6.22
N LEU A 83 -14.94 7.92 -5.18
CA LEU A 83 -13.88 7.02 -4.70
C LEU A 83 -13.36 6.11 -5.81
N LYS A 84 -14.25 5.57 -6.64
CA LYS A 84 -13.86 4.70 -7.76
C LYS A 84 -12.96 5.43 -8.76
N ASP A 85 -13.24 6.71 -9.01
CA ASP A 85 -12.47 7.54 -9.91
C ASP A 85 -11.15 7.96 -9.28
N VAL A 86 -11.14 8.31 -7.98
CA VAL A 86 -9.90 8.56 -7.24
C VAL A 86 -8.96 7.34 -7.31
N LEU A 87 -9.46 6.13 -7.06
CA LEU A 87 -8.67 4.90 -7.16
C LEU A 87 -8.20 4.64 -8.60
N LYS A 88 -9.07 4.80 -9.59
CA LYS A 88 -8.77 4.59 -11.02
C LYS A 88 -7.73 5.60 -11.56
N HIS A 89 -7.75 6.84 -11.10
CA HIS A 89 -6.76 7.85 -11.48
C HIS A 89 -5.46 7.65 -10.71
N THR A 90 -5.54 7.43 -9.40
CA THR A 90 -4.36 7.22 -8.54
C THR A 90 -3.54 6.02 -9.01
N ARG A 91 -4.18 4.89 -9.36
CA ARG A 91 -3.46 3.68 -9.79
C ARG A 91 -2.54 3.90 -11.01
N LYS A 92 -2.79 4.95 -11.80
CA LYS A 92 -1.90 5.36 -12.89
C LYS A 92 -0.65 6.02 -12.30
N GLY A 93 0.47 5.31 -12.34
CA GLY A 93 1.76 5.83 -11.90
C GLY A 93 2.01 5.77 -10.39
N VAL A 94 1.05 5.33 -9.56
CA VAL A 94 1.28 5.18 -8.11
C VAL A 94 2.44 4.25 -7.80
N VAL A 95 2.54 3.11 -8.48
CA VAL A 95 3.61 2.14 -8.24
C VAL A 95 4.97 2.78 -8.52
N GLU A 96 5.10 3.48 -9.65
CA GLU A 96 6.32 4.18 -10.02
C GLU A 96 6.64 5.33 -9.05
N GLY A 97 5.64 6.14 -8.68
CA GLY A 97 5.80 7.22 -7.71
C GLY A 97 6.27 6.73 -6.35
N THR A 98 5.66 5.64 -5.84
CA THR A 98 6.05 5.01 -4.58
C THR A 98 7.45 4.43 -4.64
N VAL A 99 7.82 3.73 -5.72
CA VAL A 99 9.18 3.19 -5.89
C VAL A 99 10.21 4.30 -6.00
N ASN A 100 9.93 5.37 -6.75
CA ASN A 100 10.81 6.52 -6.86
C ASN A 100 11.00 7.24 -5.51
N SER A 101 9.93 7.33 -4.70
CA SER A 101 10.02 7.85 -3.33
C SER A 101 10.95 7.00 -2.46
N LEU A 102 10.76 5.67 -2.46
CA LEU A 102 11.66 4.73 -1.76
C LEU A 102 13.12 4.83 -2.22
N VAL A 103 13.35 5.06 -3.51
CA VAL A 103 14.71 5.28 -4.06
C VAL A 103 15.28 6.62 -3.59
N SER A 104 14.48 7.70 -3.61
CA SER A 104 14.92 9.02 -3.17
C SER A 104 15.30 9.06 -1.68
N GLN A 105 14.64 8.23 -0.87
CA GLN A 105 14.94 8.05 0.55
C GLN A 105 16.11 7.09 0.82
N GLY A 106 16.65 6.45 -0.23
CA GLY A 106 17.75 5.47 -0.13
C GLY A 106 17.33 4.11 0.44
N VAL A 107 16.02 3.86 0.58
CA VAL A 107 15.47 2.58 1.08
C VAL A 107 15.63 1.51 0.01
N LEU A 108 15.40 1.88 -1.25
CA LEU A 108 15.71 1.06 -2.43
C LEU A 108 16.81 1.73 -3.24
N LYS A 109 17.53 0.94 -4.05
CA LYS A 109 18.40 1.43 -5.13
C LYS A 109 17.73 1.15 -6.46
N GLN A 110 18.11 1.87 -7.51
CA GLN A 110 17.66 1.57 -8.88
C GLN A 110 18.84 1.03 -9.69
N GLU A 111 18.72 -0.20 -10.18
CA GLU A 111 19.69 -0.84 -11.07
C GLU A 111 19.05 -1.14 -12.43
N LYS A 112 19.77 -0.87 -13.52
CA LYS A 112 19.39 -1.32 -14.87
C LYS A 112 20.14 -2.61 -15.18
N LYS A 113 19.42 -3.72 -15.33
CA LYS A 113 19.97 -5.00 -15.83
C LYS A 113 19.46 -5.28 -17.24
N ARG A 114 20.13 -6.16 -17.99
CA ARG A 114 19.62 -6.65 -19.28
C ARG A 114 19.22 -8.11 -19.17
N VAL A 115 18.01 -8.45 -19.60
CA VAL A 115 17.56 -9.85 -19.77
C VAL A 115 17.95 -10.29 -21.18
N LEU A 116 18.61 -11.45 -21.29
CA LEU A 116 19.17 -11.98 -22.54
C LEU A 116 20.10 -10.98 -23.29
N GLY A 117 20.75 -10.07 -22.57
CA GLY A 117 21.66 -9.06 -23.14
C GLY A 117 21.02 -7.92 -23.93
N LEU A 118 19.70 -7.99 -24.20
CA LEU A 118 19.00 -7.09 -25.13
C LEU A 118 17.89 -6.25 -24.48
N VAL A 119 17.15 -6.80 -23.51
CA VAL A 119 15.99 -6.12 -22.92
C VAL A 119 16.36 -5.49 -21.58
N PRO A 120 16.48 -4.15 -21.47
CA PRO A 120 16.73 -3.51 -20.19
C PRO A 120 15.53 -3.71 -19.24
N VAL A 121 15.81 -4.09 -18.00
CA VAL A 121 14.85 -4.22 -16.92
C VAL A 121 15.35 -3.45 -15.71
N ASN A 122 14.46 -2.71 -15.06
CA ASN A 122 14.77 -2.11 -13.77
C ASN A 122 14.72 -3.19 -12.67
N ARG A 123 15.67 -3.08 -11.74
CA ARG A 123 15.79 -3.85 -10.51
C ARG A 123 15.83 -2.85 -9.36
N TYR A 124 15.19 -3.22 -8.25
CA TYR A 124 15.13 -2.37 -7.07
C TYR A 124 15.66 -3.10 -5.84
N PRO A 125 16.98 -3.36 -5.74
CA PRO A 125 17.56 -3.99 -4.57
C PRO A 125 17.48 -3.07 -3.35
N LYS A 126 17.55 -3.67 -2.15
CA LYS A 126 17.54 -2.94 -0.88
C LYS A 126 18.74 -2.00 -0.79
N GLY A 127 18.47 -0.74 -0.43
CA GLY A 127 19.48 0.26 -0.14
C GLY A 127 19.83 0.29 1.35
N GLN A 128 18.84 0.06 2.21
CA GLN A 128 18.94 -0.02 3.67
C GLN A 128 18.04 -1.15 4.19
N ASP A 129 18.55 -1.98 5.10
CA ASP A 129 17.76 -3.10 5.64
C ASP A 129 16.78 -2.68 6.74
N GLY A 130 17.09 -1.60 7.46
CA GLY A 130 16.33 -1.16 8.65
C GLY A 130 14.84 -0.88 8.41
N PRO A 131 14.44 -0.10 7.40
CA PRO A 131 13.03 0.26 7.19
C PRO A 131 12.12 -0.94 6.92
N GLU A 132 12.55 -1.87 6.05
CA GLU A 132 11.76 -3.08 5.77
C GLU A 132 11.70 -4.01 6.97
N LEU A 133 12.83 -4.20 7.68
CA LEU A 133 12.88 -5.03 8.88
C LEU A 133 11.92 -4.50 9.96
N ALA A 134 11.81 -3.18 10.12
CA ALA A 134 10.87 -2.56 11.04
C ALA A 134 9.40 -2.86 10.68
N VAL A 135 9.05 -2.80 9.39
CA VAL A 135 7.70 -3.16 8.91
C VAL A 135 7.42 -4.64 9.16
N ARG A 136 8.35 -5.53 8.80
CA ARG A 136 8.19 -6.99 8.99
C ARG A 136 8.05 -7.35 10.47
N LYS A 137 8.89 -6.78 11.33
CA LYS A 137 8.81 -7.00 12.77
C LYS A 137 7.43 -6.63 13.32
N ARG A 138 6.90 -5.47 12.95
CA ARG A 138 5.56 -5.02 13.38
C ARG A 138 4.45 -5.94 12.87
N LEU A 139 4.57 -6.45 11.64
CA LEU A 139 3.65 -7.44 11.09
C LEU A 139 3.72 -8.76 11.85
N ASP A 140 4.92 -9.24 12.20
CA ASP A 140 5.13 -10.49 12.94
C ASP A 140 4.57 -10.41 14.36
N GLU A 141 4.81 -9.31 15.07
CA GLU A 141 4.27 -9.05 16.42
C GLU A 141 2.74 -9.18 16.44
N VAL A 142 2.06 -8.65 15.43
CA VAL A 142 0.60 -8.68 15.36
C VAL A 142 0.06 -10.02 14.83
N VAL A 143 0.63 -10.55 13.75
CA VAL A 143 0.06 -11.70 13.04
C VAL A 143 0.53 -13.04 13.61
N LEU A 144 1.79 -13.12 14.05
CA LEU A 144 2.38 -14.37 14.55
C LEU A 144 2.35 -14.44 16.08
N GLN A 145 2.54 -13.30 16.76
CA GLN A 145 2.61 -13.24 18.23
C GLN A 145 1.29 -12.80 18.86
N GLY A 146 0.29 -12.42 18.06
CA GLY A 146 -1.06 -12.12 18.54
C GLY A 146 -1.21 -10.79 19.25
N GLN A 147 -0.28 -9.84 19.10
CA GLN A 147 -0.46 -8.48 19.61
C GLN A 147 -1.63 -7.78 18.91
N ASP A 148 -2.20 -6.78 19.59
CA ASP A 148 -3.22 -5.93 19.00
C ASP A 148 -2.57 -4.90 18.06
N PRO A 149 -3.04 -4.77 16.80
CA PRO A 149 -2.53 -3.77 15.89
C PRO A 149 -3.00 -2.36 16.24
N ASP A 150 -2.16 -1.37 15.96
CA ASP A 150 -2.62 -0.01 15.75
C ASP A 150 -3.36 0.11 14.40
N GLU A 151 -4.05 1.24 14.21
CA GLU A 151 -4.89 1.49 13.03
C GLU A 151 -4.09 1.42 11.70
N ARG A 152 -2.83 1.88 11.72
CA ARG A 152 -1.92 1.85 10.57
C ARG A 152 -1.58 0.41 10.18
N THR A 153 -1.18 -0.40 11.15
CA THR A 153 -0.79 -1.80 10.98
C THR A 153 -1.98 -2.66 10.59
N ALA A 154 -3.15 -2.43 11.21
CA ALA A 154 -4.39 -3.10 10.85
C ALA A 154 -4.77 -2.82 9.38
N SER A 155 -4.65 -1.56 8.95
CA SER A 155 -4.93 -1.17 7.56
C SER A 155 -3.97 -1.84 6.57
N LEU A 156 -2.67 -1.87 6.87
CA LEU A 156 -1.68 -2.56 6.06
C LEU A 156 -1.98 -4.06 5.96
N ILE A 157 -2.24 -4.73 7.09
CA ILE A 157 -2.59 -6.15 7.14
C ILE A 157 -3.84 -6.45 6.32
N ALA A 158 -4.88 -5.63 6.45
CA ALA A 158 -6.14 -5.83 5.73
C ALA A 158 -5.95 -5.75 4.20
N VAL A 159 -5.11 -4.82 3.71
CA VAL A 159 -4.84 -4.70 2.27
C VAL A 159 -3.87 -5.80 1.80
N LEU A 160 -2.85 -6.17 2.57
CA LEU A 160 -1.99 -7.33 2.27
C LEU A 160 -2.80 -8.63 2.18
N HIS A 161 -3.79 -8.79 3.07
CA HIS A 161 -4.72 -9.92 3.06
C HIS A 161 -5.57 -9.94 1.78
N GLY A 162 -6.19 -8.79 1.43
CA GLY A 162 -6.96 -8.63 0.19
C GLY A 162 -6.14 -8.89 -1.08
N ALA A 163 -4.87 -8.46 -1.08
CA ALA A 163 -3.90 -8.70 -2.16
C ALA A 163 -3.30 -10.12 -2.14
N ARG A 164 -3.71 -10.98 -1.21
CA ARG A 164 -3.28 -12.37 -1.10
C ARG A 164 -1.76 -12.53 -0.92
N LEU A 165 -1.11 -11.56 -0.26
CA LEU A 165 0.34 -11.48 -0.12
C LEU A 165 0.90 -12.20 1.12
N TRP A 166 0.10 -13.04 1.79
CA TRP A 166 0.51 -13.78 2.99
C TRP A 166 1.86 -14.51 2.86
N LYS A 167 2.18 -15.11 1.69
CA LYS A 167 3.45 -15.82 1.46
C LYS A 167 4.66 -14.88 1.36
N LEU A 168 4.47 -13.64 0.91
CA LEU A 168 5.56 -12.66 0.84
C LEU A 168 5.75 -11.96 2.19
N ALA A 169 4.65 -11.69 2.89
CA ALA A 169 4.68 -11.11 4.23
C ALA A 169 5.26 -12.09 5.26
N PHE A 170 4.88 -13.37 5.20
CA PHE A 170 5.24 -14.40 6.17
C PHE A 170 5.70 -15.68 5.45
N PRO A 171 6.92 -15.71 4.89
CA PRO A 171 7.39 -16.82 4.06
C PRO A 171 7.51 -18.14 4.83
N ASP A 172 7.93 -18.09 6.10
CA ASP A 172 8.25 -19.26 6.91
C ASP A 172 7.14 -19.68 7.88
N ALA A 173 6.02 -18.96 7.90
CA ALA A 173 4.95 -19.16 8.87
C ALA A 173 3.86 -20.13 8.38
N ASP A 174 3.11 -20.72 9.33
CA ASP A 174 1.94 -21.55 8.98
C ASP A 174 0.88 -20.71 8.25
N ARG A 175 0.62 -21.10 7.00
CA ARG A 175 -0.29 -20.36 6.10
C ARG A 175 -1.71 -20.27 6.66
N LYS A 176 -2.21 -21.30 7.34
CA LYS A 176 -3.60 -21.33 7.81
C LYS A 176 -3.77 -20.37 8.99
N GLN A 177 -2.83 -20.38 9.93
CA GLN A 177 -2.79 -19.46 11.06
C GLN A 177 -2.66 -18.01 10.61
N VAL A 178 -1.70 -17.71 9.73
CA VAL A 178 -1.49 -16.37 9.17
C VAL A 178 -2.76 -15.85 8.51
N LYS A 179 -3.37 -16.65 7.62
CA LYS A 179 -4.60 -16.24 6.93
C LYS A 179 -5.72 -15.92 7.91
N LYS A 180 -5.94 -16.79 8.89
CA LYS A 180 -6.98 -16.62 9.91
C LYS A 180 -6.76 -15.32 10.69
N ARG A 181 -5.54 -15.08 11.18
CA ARG A 181 -5.24 -13.88 11.97
C ARG A 181 -5.34 -12.60 11.13
N MET A 182 -4.85 -12.61 9.89
CA MET A 182 -5.00 -11.48 8.98
C MET A 182 -6.47 -11.19 8.66
N GLU A 183 -7.30 -12.23 8.50
CA GLU A 183 -8.74 -12.11 8.26
C GLU A 183 -9.45 -11.49 9.48
N GLU A 184 -9.19 -12.02 10.69
CA GLU A 184 -9.68 -11.47 11.97
C GLU A 184 -9.38 -9.97 12.08
N ILE A 185 -8.13 -9.57 11.83
CA ILE A 185 -7.71 -8.15 11.87
C ILE A 185 -8.44 -7.32 10.81
N SER A 186 -8.63 -7.89 9.61
CA SER A 186 -9.27 -7.21 8.50
C SER A 186 -10.78 -7.02 8.67
N GLU A 187 -11.41 -7.78 9.56
CA GLU A 187 -12.85 -7.75 9.86
C GLU A 187 -13.16 -7.12 11.22
N GLY A 188 -12.17 -7.00 12.10
CA GLY A 188 -12.33 -6.42 13.44
C GLY A 188 -12.35 -4.90 13.47
N SER A 189 -12.45 -4.36 14.68
CA SER A 189 -12.69 -2.93 14.94
C SER A 189 -11.44 -2.08 15.16
N TRP A 190 -10.25 -2.56 14.75
CA TRP A 190 -8.97 -1.82 14.90
C TRP A 190 -8.83 -0.64 13.93
N ILE A 191 -9.65 -0.59 12.88
CA ILE A 191 -9.66 0.49 11.89
C ILE A 191 -10.89 1.36 12.16
N LYS A 192 -10.70 2.68 12.35
CA LYS A 192 -11.82 3.57 12.63
C LYS A 192 -12.76 3.65 11.42
N PRO A 193 -14.06 3.96 11.62
CA PRO A 193 -15.04 4.00 10.53
C PRO A 193 -14.61 4.84 9.32
N ALA A 194 -13.99 6.00 9.54
CA ALA A 194 -13.52 6.90 8.48
C ALA A 194 -12.49 6.26 7.52
N VAL A 195 -11.68 5.33 8.02
CA VAL A 195 -10.62 4.65 7.25
C VAL A 195 -11.08 3.26 6.78
N ALA A 196 -11.90 2.59 7.58
CA ALA A 196 -12.39 1.24 7.33
C ALA A 196 -13.09 1.12 5.98
N TYR A 197 -13.84 2.15 5.59
CA TYR A 197 -14.49 2.19 4.29
C TYR A 197 -13.50 2.15 3.12
N THR A 198 -12.47 2.99 3.17
CA THR A 198 -11.39 3.04 2.17
C THR A 198 -10.67 1.69 2.07
N VAL A 199 -10.34 1.07 3.20
CA VAL A 199 -9.69 -0.26 3.24
C VAL A 199 -10.60 -1.32 2.62
N LYS A 200 -11.89 -1.34 2.97
CA LYS A 200 -12.88 -2.28 2.41
C LYS A 200 -12.99 -2.14 0.89
N ARG A 201 -13.13 -0.92 0.39
CA ARG A 201 -13.25 -0.65 -1.06
C ARG A 201 -11.98 -0.97 -1.83
N THR A 202 -10.82 -0.72 -1.22
CA THR A 202 -9.53 -1.14 -1.76
C THR A 202 -9.47 -2.66 -1.95
N ARG A 203 -9.85 -3.43 -0.91
CA ARG A 203 -9.89 -4.91 -0.99
C ARG A 203 -10.83 -5.40 -2.09
N ILE A 204 -12.00 -4.78 -2.26
CA ILE A 204 -12.95 -5.11 -3.34
C ILE A 204 -12.32 -4.83 -4.72
N ALA A 205 -11.68 -3.67 -4.91
CA ALA A 205 -11.03 -3.32 -6.17
C ALA A 205 -9.88 -4.28 -6.53
N ILE A 206 -9.09 -4.70 -5.54
CA ILE A 206 -8.03 -5.71 -5.72
C ILE A 206 -8.64 -7.04 -6.17
N ALA A 207 -9.70 -7.51 -5.50
CA ALA A 207 -10.35 -8.77 -5.84
C ALA A 207 -10.94 -8.76 -7.26
N ALA A 208 -11.58 -7.65 -7.66
CA ALA A 208 -12.10 -7.47 -9.01
C ALA A 208 -10.99 -7.49 -10.07
N ALA A 209 -9.87 -6.80 -9.83
CA ALA A 209 -8.73 -6.78 -10.73
C ALA A 209 -8.07 -8.17 -10.89
N ALA A 210 -8.05 -8.99 -9.83
CA ALA A 210 -7.53 -10.34 -9.86
C ALA A 210 -8.46 -11.36 -10.56
N ALA A 211 -9.75 -11.06 -10.69
CA ALA A 211 -10.73 -11.91 -11.37
C ALA A 211 -10.84 -11.63 -12.88
N GLY A 212 -10.42 -10.44 -13.33
CA GLY A 212 -10.49 -10.01 -14.74
C GLY A 212 -9.21 -10.16 -15.54
N GLY A 213 -8.13 -10.70 -14.97
CA GLY A 213 -6.85 -10.97 -15.62
C GLY A 213 -6.53 -12.45 -15.66
#